data_AF-A0A7H0Y2Y9-F1
#
_entry.id   AF-A0A7H0Y2Y9-F1
#
_cell.length_a   1.000
_cell.length_b   1.000
_cell.length_c   1.000
_cell.angle_alpha   90.00
_cell.angle_beta   90.00
_cell.angle_gamma   90.00
#
_symmetry.space_group_name_H-M   'P 1'
#
loop_
_entity.id
_entity.type
_entity.pdbx_description
1 polymer ?
#
loop_
_entity_poly.entity_id
_entity_poly.type
_entity_poly.pdbx_seq_one_letter_code
_entity_poly.pdbx_strand_id
1 'polypeptide(L)'
;MKINQQFQCEKCEEVFTDEGNCATHEANCCPEETRWCYKCGKTKTWNVKDDWAFTYQEQWHTVNLGRMGYGSSLDGCDVEFTICDDCLCGIVDTFAIEGQEKIHNSGSNADLPTDIWIREARGELSDEEYEEYGMYSPRQIKAYKERFPICDKVIIYEYADGSRGSHCCNFAFGDREGKADRNGHSKCFDCVSFKERTGEIEIEKA
;
A
#
# COMPACT_ATOMS: atom_id res chain seq x y z
N MET A 1 -18.99 -57.59 -16.90
CA MET A 1 -19.57 -56.33 -16.38
C MET A 1 -18.58 -55.22 -16.71
N LYS A 2 -18.96 -54.24 -17.54
CA LYS A 2 -18.13 -53.05 -17.73
C LYS A 2 -18.34 -52.19 -16.49
N ILE A 3 -17.30 -52.01 -15.69
CA ILE A 3 -17.32 -51.02 -14.61
C ILE A 3 -17.30 -49.67 -15.33
N ASN A 4 -18.42 -48.94 -15.31
CA ASN A 4 -18.42 -47.54 -15.72
C ASN A 4 -17.67 -46.79 -14.62
N GLN A 5 -16.37 -46.63 -14.80
CA GLN A 5 -15.56 -45.80 -13.92
C GLN A 5 -16.01 -44.36 -14.09
N GLN A 6 -16.48 -43.77 -12.99
CA GLN A 6 -16.86 -42.37 -12.92
C GLN A 6 -15.77 -41.63 -12.14
N PHE A 7 -15.48 -40.42 -12.59
CA PHE A 7 -14.49 -39.54 -11.98
C PHE A 7 -15.25 -38.37 -11.36
N GLN A 8 -14.96 -38.03 -10.11
CA GLN A 8 -15.69 -37.00 -9.38
C GLN A 8 -14.74 -35.87 -9.03
N CYS A 9 -15.13 -34.63 -9.31
CA CYS A 9 -14.36 -33.46 -8.92
C CYS A 9 -14.31 -33.35 -7.39
N GLU A 10 -13.12 -33.30 -6.81
CA GLU A 10 -12.96 -33.17 -5.35
C GLU A 10 -13.44 -31.83 -4.78
N LYS A 11 -13.65 -30.82 -5.63
CA LYS A 11 -14.00 -29.44 -5.21
C LYS A 11 -15.50 -29.14 -5.26
N CYS A 12 -16.20 -29.61 -6.29
CA CYS A 12 -17.62 -29.31 -6.52
C CYS A 12 -18.52 -30.56 -6.57
N GLU A 13 -17.92 -31.74 -6.40
CA GLU A 13 -18.60 -33.04 -6.42
C GLU A 13 -19.27 -33.41 -7.77
N GLU A 14 -18.99 -32.68 -8.85
CA GLU A 14 -19.51 -32.99 -10.19
C GLU A 14 -18.90 -34.29 -10.76
N VAL A 15 -19.72 -35.10 -11.42
CA VAL A 15 -19.34 -36.46 -11.87
C VAL A 15 -19.15 -36.50 -13.39
N PHE A 16 -18.01 -37.01 -13.81
CA PHE A 16 -17.55 -37.13 -15.19
C PHE A 16 -17.42 -38.60 -15.60
N THR A 17 -17.69 -38.89 -16.88
CA THR A 17 -17.53 -40.23 -17.46
C THR A 17 -16.14 -40.47 -18.04
N ASP A 18 -15.29 -39.44 -18.06
CA ASP A 18 -13.95 -39.45 -18.64
C ASP A 18 -12.96 -38.73 -17.69
N GLU A 19 -11.79 -39.33 -17.50
CA GLU A 19 -10.74 -38.84 -16.59
C GLU A 19 -10.15 -37.51 -17.05
N GLY A 20 -9.93 -37.35 -18.37
CA GLY A 20 -9.36 -36.13 -18.93
C GLY A 20 -10.30 -34.93 -18.78
N ASN A 21 -11.61 -35.15 -18.95
CA ASN A 21 -12.62 -34.13 -18.68
C ASN A 21 -12.70 -33.75 -17.19
N CYS A 22 -12.59 -34.72 -16.28
CA CYS A 22 -12.53 -34.46 -14.84
C CYS A 22 -11.30 -33.63 -14.46
N ALA A 23 -10.12 -34.00 -14.96
CA ALA A 23 -8.86 -33.29 -14.67
C ALA A 23 -8.85 -31.85 -15.23
N THR A 24 -9.36 -31.65 -16.45
CA THR A 24 -9.47 -30.30 -17.04
C THR A 24 -10.51 -29.45 -16.32
N HIS A 25 -11.61 -30.04 -15.86
CA HIS A 25 -12.57 -29.38 -15.01
C HIS A 25 -11.94 -29.00 -13.66
N GLU A 26 -11.28 -29.91 -12.95
CA GLU A 26 -10.64 -29.66 -11.64
C GLU A 26 -9.60 -28.54 -11.66
N ALA A 27 -8.85 -28.41 -12.76
CA ALA A 27 -7.90 -27.33 -12.97
C ALA A 27 -8.57 -25.94 -13.08
N ASN A 28 -9.87 -25.89 -13.41
CA ASN A 28 -10.64 -24.68 -13.59
C ASN A 28 -11.80 -24.51 -12.60
N CYS A 29 -12.14 -25.56 -11.86
CA CYS A 29 -13.25 -25.59 -10.94
C CYS A 29 -12.89 -24.92 -9.62
N CYS A 30 -13.85 -24.16 -9.10
CA CYS A 30 -13.76 -23.40 -7.85
C CYS A 30 -12.47 -22.58 -7.75
N PRO A 31 -12.21 -21.65 -8.69
CA PRO A 31 -11.05 -20.79 -8.60
C PRO A 31 -11.24 -19.69 -7.56
N GLU A 32 -12.38 -19.65 -6.87
CA GLU A 32 -12.66 -18.70 -5.81
C GLU A 32 -11.93 -19.10 -4.52
N GLU A 33 -11.04 -18.24 -4.05
CA GLU A 33 -10.40 -18.35 -2.74
C GLU A 33 -11.06 -17.36 -1.78
N THR A 34 -11.34 -17.79 -0.56
CA THR A 34 -11.89 -16.93 0.50
C THR A 34 -10.95 -16.90 1.71
N ARG A 35 -10.62 -15.70 2.18
CA ARG A 35 -9.87 -15.47 3.43
C ARG A 35 -10.65 -14.60 4.38
N TRP A 36 -10.42 -14.78 5.68
CA TRP A 36 -10.95 -13.92 6.71
C TRP A 36 -9.91 -13.55 7.77
N CYS A 37 -10.04 -12.35 8.34
CA CYS A 37 -9.10 -11.80 9.31
C CYS A 37 -9.61 -12.09 10.72
N TYR A 38 -8.77 -12.73 11.54
CA TYR A 38 -9.16 -13.14 12.90
C TYR A 38 -9.28 -11.95 13.84
N LYS A 39 -8.59 -10.84 13.55
CA LYS A 39 -8.59 -9.61 14.37
C LYS A 39 -9.81 -8.72 14.10
N CYS A 40 -10.12 -8.43 12.83
CA CYS A 40 -11.17 -7.48 12.46
C CYS A 40 -12.42 -8.12 11.82
N GLY A 41 -12.41 -9.42 11.52
CA GLY A 41 -13.53 -10.12 10.89
C GLY A 41 -13.72 -9.80 9.41
N LYS A 42 -12.83 -9.03 8.78
CA LYS A 42 -12.85 -8.74 7.33
C LYS A 42 -12.76 -10.06 6.56
N THR A 43 -13.66 -10.27 5.61
CA THR A 43 -13.67 -11.42 4.71
C THR A 43 -13.56 -10.95 3.27
N LYS A 44 -12.80 -11.67 2.44
CA LYS A 44 -12.68 -11.39 1.01
C LYS A 44 -12.66 -12.69 0.23
N THR A 45 -13.40 -12.70 -0.87
CA THR A 45 -13.39 -13.76 -1.87
C THR A 45 -12.89 -13.17 -3.19
N TRP A 46 -12.02 -13.88 -3.89
CA TRP A 46 -11.53 -13.50 -5.23
C TRP A 46 -11.29 -14.73 -6.08
N ASN A 47 -11.30 -14.56 -7.39
CA ASN A 47 -10.92 -15.62 -8.31
C ASN A 47 -9.39 -15.61 -8.49
N VAL A 48 -8.73 -16.72 -8.19
CA VAL A 48 -7.26 -16.85 -8.26
C VAL A 48 -6.69 -16.70 -9.68
N LYS A 49 -7.55 -16.69 -10.69
CA LYS A 49 -7.17 -16.52 -12.11
C LYS A 49 -7.37 -15.09 -12.61
N ASP A 50 -7.94 -14.20 -11.81
CA ASP A 50 -8.08 -12.81 -12.21
C ASP A 50 -6.71 -12.18 -12.41
N ASP A 51 -6.62 -11.32 -13.42
CA ASP A 51 -5.47 -10.42 -13.53
C ASP A 51 -5.36 -9.65 -12.22
N TRP A 52 -4.17 -9.67 -11.61
CA TRP A 52 -3.88 -9.11 -10.27
C TRP A 52 -4.35 -9.92 -9.05
N ALA A 53 -4.82 -11.17 -9.20
CA ALA A 53 -5.20 -12.03 -8.07
C ALA A 53 -4.11 -12.12 -6.99
N PHE A 54 -2.83 -12.14 -7.40
CA PHE A 54 -1.68 -12.15 -6.49
C PHE A 54 -1.68 -10.95 -5.53
N THR A 55 -2.14 -9.77 -5.96
CA THR A 55 -2.17 -8.59 -5.07
C THR A 55 -3.16 -8.74 -3.93
N TYR A 56 -4.23 -9.51 -4.12
CA TYR A 56 -5.15 -9.86 -3.04
C TYR A 56 -4.56 -10.94 -2.14
N GLN A 57 -3.86 -11.93 -2.70
CA GLN A 57 -3.21 -13.00 -1.93
C GLN A 57 -2.15 -12.45 -0.97
N GLU A 58 -1.30 -11.54 -1.43
CA GLU A 58 -0.23 -10.93 -0.61
C GLU A 58 -0.75 -9.99 0.49
N GLN A 59 -2.06 -9.73 0.56
CA GLN A 59 -2.69 -8.93 1.64
C GLN A 59 -3.23 -9.77 2.81
N TRP A 60 -3.01 -11.08 2.80
CA TRP A 60 -3.43 -12.00 3.85
C TRP A 60 -2.24 -12.75 4.43
N HIS A 61 -2.02 -12.55 5.73
CA HIS A 61 -0.82 -13.01 6.41
C HIS A 61 -1.17 -14.12 7.40
N THR A 62 -0.53 -15.27 7.26
CA THR A 62 -0.59 -16.34 8.26
C THR A 62 0.55 -16.15 9.25
N VAL A 63 0.18 -15.88 10.51
CA VAL A 63 1.11 -15.84 11.63
C VAL A 63 1.08 -17.20 12.30
N ASN A 64 2.21 -17.90 12.30
CA ASN A 64 2.37 -19.18 12.99
C ASN A 64 3.54 -19.08 13.96
N LEU A 65 3.24 -19.05 15.26
CA LEU A 65 4.23 -19.03 16.33
C LEU A 65 4.44 -20.42 16.98
N GLY A 66 3.69 -21.43 16.52
CA GLY A 66 3.72 -22.79 17.06
C GLY A 66 3.19 -22.88 18.50
N ARG A 67 3.62 -23.92 19.22
CA ARG A 67 3.19 -24.19 20.60
C ARG A 67 3.91 -23.29 21.59
N MET A 68 3.14 -22.56 22.39
CA MET A 68 3.69 -21.63 23.37
C MET A 68 4.28 -22.35 24.58
N GLY A 69 5.41 -21.82 25.04
CA GLY A 69 6.23 -22.42 26.09
C GLY A 69 5.59 -22.38 27.47
N TYR A 70 6.09 -23.28 28.31
CA TYR A 70 5.66 -23.42 29.71
C TYR A 70 5.82 -22.11 30.49
N GLY A 71 4.78 -21.73 31.24
CA GLY A 71 4.76 -20.52 32.07
C GLY A 71 4.41 -19.22 31.34
N SER A 72 4.10 -19.24 30.05
CA SER A 72 3.52 -18.09 29.34
C SER A 72 2.00 -17.99 29.57
N SER A 73 1.39 -16.84 29.29
CA SER A 73 -0.08 -16.70 29.38
C SER A 73 -0.86 -17.59 28.41
N LEU A 74 -0.19 -18.10 27.37
CA LEU A 74 -0.73 -19.02 26.38
C LEU A 74 -0.11 -20.42 26.49
N ASP A 75 0.41 -20.78 27.66
CA ASP A 75 1.09 -22.05 27.90
C ASP A 75 0.30 -23.25 27.34
N GLY A 76 0.97 -24.00 26.46
CA GLY A 76 0.42 -25.20 25.86
C GLY A 76 -0.52 -24.95 24.68
N CYS A 77 -0.89 -23.71 24.37
CA CYS A 77 -1.69 -23.35 23.20
C CYS A 77 -0.82 -23.29 21.93
N ASP A 78 -1.38 -23.76 20.81
CA ASP A 78 -0.83 -23.54 19.48
C ASP A 78 -1.34 -22.20 18.94
N VAL A 79 -0.43 -21.30 18.60
CA VAL A 79 -0.76 -19.95 18.12
C VAL A 79 -0.54 -19.88 16.62
N GLU A 80 -1.62 -20.04 15.88
CA GLU A 80 -1.69 -19.85 14.43
C GLU A 80 -2.98 -19.10 14.07
N PHE A 81 -2.87 -18.04 13.27
CA PHE A 81 -4.02 -17.27 12.80
C PHE A 81 -3.73 -16.51 11.51
N THR A 82 -4.78 -16.17 10.78
CA THR A 82 -4.69 -15.30 9.59
C THR A 82 -5.19 -13.90 9.91
N ILE A 83 -4.44 -12.87 9.47
CA ILE A 83 -4.82 -11.46 9.56
C ILE A 83 -4.67 -10.77 8.20
N CYS A 84 -5.47 -9.73 7.97
CA CYS A 84 -5.30 -8.89 6.79
C CYS A 84 -4.14 -7.90 6.98
N ASP A 85 -3.64 -7.35 5.87
CA ASP A 85 -2.56 -6.39 5.81
C ASP A 85 -2.74 -5.19 6.76
N ASP A 86 -3.92 -4.55 6.72
CA ASP A 86 -4.28 -3.44 7.61
C ASP A 86 -4.10 -3.80 9.11
N CYS A 87 -4.42 -5.04 9.47
CA CYS A 87 -4.33 -5.51 10.85
C CYS A 87 -2.89 -5.88 11.24
N LEU A 88 -2.08 -6.35 10.30
CA LEU A 88 -0.66 -6.58 10.52
C LEU A 88 0.05 -5.24 10.76
N CYS A 89 -0.14 -4.27 9.86
CA CYS A 89 0.38 -2.91 10.03
C CYS A 89 -0.05 -2.31 11.37
N GLY A 90 -1.35 -2.39 11.68
CA GLY A 90 -1.85 -1.89 12.96
C GLY A 90 -1.36 -2.63 14.20
N ILE A 91 -0.75 -3.82 14.09
CA ILE A 91 -0.01 -4.47 15.19
C ILE A 91 1.40 -3.87 15.27
N VAL A 92 2.09 -3.74 14.13
CA VAL A 92 3.43 -3.14 14.08
C VAL A 92 3.42 -1.72 14.65
N ASP A 93 2.39 -0.93 14.35
CA ASP A 93 2.19 0.44 14.86
C ASP A 93 2.10 0.50 16.41
N THR A 94 1.81 -0.62 17.08
CA THR A 94 1.77 -0.68 18.55
C THR A 94 3.14 -0.95 19.18
N PHE A 95 4.16 -1.30 18.39
CA PHE A 95 5.50 -1.55 18.90
C PHE A 95 6.15 -0.25 19.34
N ALA A 96 7.17 -0.36 20.20
CA ALA A 96 8.08 0.74 20.44
C ALA A 96 8.71 1.20 19.10
N ILE A 97 9.08 2.47 19.01
CA ILE A 97 9.61 3.08 17.78
C ILE A 97 10.81 2.28 17.24
N GLU A 98 11.67 1.77 18.13
CA GLU A 98 12.81 0.93 17.77
C GLU A 98 12.39 -0.41 17.14
N GLY A 99 11.24 -0.96 17.56
CA GLY A 99 10.67 -2.18 16.96
C GLY A 99 10.01 -1.90 15.61
N GLN A 100 9.36 -0.73 15.47
CA GLN A 100 8.80 -0.27 14.20
C GLN A 100 9.91 -0.08 13.16
N GLU A 101 11.05 0.52 13.56
CA GLU A 101 12.21 0.73 12.69
C GLU A 101 12.69 -0.58 12.05
N LYS A 102 12.79 -1.65 12.84
CA LYS A 102 13.27 -2.96 12.36
C LYS A 102 12.41 -3.58 11.27
N ILE A 103 11.16 -3.14 11.13
CA ILE A 103 10.20 -3.67 10.16
C ILE A 103 10.00 -2.67 9.02
N HIS A 104 9.68 -1.41 9.32
CA HIS A 104 9.41 -0.42 8.28
C HIS A 104 10.67 0.00 7.51
N ASN A 105 11.84 -0.03 8.16
CA ASN A 105 13.12 0.30 7.55
C ASN A 105 13.84 -0.93 6.96
N SER A 106 13.18 -2.10 6.87
CA SER A 106 13.77 -3.31 6.26
C SER A 106 13.35 -3.55 4.82
N GLY A 107 12.44 -2.72 4.28
CA GLY A 107 11.93 -2.88 2.92
C GLY A 107 12.97 -2.50 1.86
N SER A 108 12.93 -3.11 0.67
CA SER A 108 13.88 -2.83 -0.40
C SER A 108 13.90 -1.37 -0.91
N ASN A 109 12.92 -0.56 -0.50
CA ASN A 109 12.79 0.86 -0.85
C ASN A 109 12.94 1.79 0.38
N ALA A 110 13.33 1.27 1.55
CA ALA A 110 13.56 2.02 2.77
C ALA A 110 15.01 1.80 3.22
N ASP A 111 15.81 2.87 3.26
CA ASP A 111 17.24 2.79 3.62
C ASP A 111 17.68 4.07 4.33
N LEU A 112 16.98 4.44 5.41
CA LEU A 112 17.46 5.48 6.32
C LEU A 112 18.39 4.87 7.36
N PRO A 113 19.46 5.56 7.79
CA PRO A 113 20.18 5.16 8.99
C PRO A 113 19.22 5.03 10.18
N THR A 114 19.41 3.98 11.00
CA THR A 114 18.49 3.65 12.11
C THR A 114 18.24 4.84 13.05
N ASP A 115 19.28 5.63 13.37
CA ASP A 115 19.15 6.79 14.24
C ASP A 115 18.31 7.90 13.61
N ILE A 116 18.47 8.11 12.30
CA ILE A 116 17.69 9.08 11.52
C ILE A 116 16.23 8.66 11.47
N TRP A 117 15.94 7.39 11.15
CA TRP A 117 14.57 6.86 11.12
C TRP A 117 13.87 7.04 12.47
N ILE A 118 14.53 6.70 13.58
CA ILE A 118 13.95 6.82 14.92
C ILE A 118 13.65 8.28 15.28
N ARG A 119 14.57 9.20 14.98
CA ARG A 119 14.38 10.64 15.22
C ARG A 119 13.26 11.21 14.34
N GLU A 120 13.17 10.75 13.09
CA GLU A 120 12.10 11.09 12.15
C GLU A 120 10.73 10.70 12.72
N ALA A 121 10.58 9.45 13.15
CA ALA A 121 9.36 8.94 13.78
C ALA A 121 8.98 9.69 15.08
N ARG A 122 9.96 10.27 15.78
CA ARG A 122 9.73 11.12 16.97
C ARG A 122 9.44 12.59 16.65
N GLY A 123 9.62 13.01 15.39
CA GLY A 123 9.50 14.42 14.99
C GLY A 123 10.66 15.28 15.49
N GLU A 124 11.85 14.70 15.63
CA GLU A 124 13.06 15.35 16.17
C GLU A 124 14.02 15.84 15.08
N LEU A 125 13.73 15.59 13.80
CA LEU A 125 14.55 16.05 12.68
C LEU A 125 14.28 17.52 12.35
N SER A 126 15.34 18.26 12.01
CA SER A 126 15.24 19.60 11.44
C SER A 126 14.87 19.57 9.95
N ASP A 127 14.43 20.71 9.40
CA ASP A 127 14.13 20.82 7.97
C ASP A 127 15.38 20.49 7.11
N GLU A 128 16.57 20.90 7.55
CA GLU A 128 17.85 20.61 6.88
C GLU A 128 18.21 19.12 6.92
N GLU A 129 17.92 18.43 8.03
CA GLU A 129 18.15 16.99 8.14
C GLU A 129 17.23 16.19 7.21
N TYR A 130 15.95 16.59 7.07
CA TYR A 130 15.06 15.99 6.07
C TYR A 130 15.64 16.16 4.65
N GLU A 131 16.13 17.35 4.32
CA GLU A 131 16.68 17.66 3.00
C GLU A 131 17.97 16.87 2.67
N GLU A 132 18.81 16.58 3.67
CA GLU A 132 20.03 15.76 3.51
C GLU A 132 19.70 14.36 2.95
N TYR A 133 18.56 13.80 3.36
CA TYR A 133 18.09 12.48 2.90
C TYR A 133 17.10 12.56 1.73
N GLY A 134 16.98 13.73 1.07
CA GLY A 134 16.06 13.93 -0.05
C GLY A 134 14.59 13.83 0.34
N MET A 135 14.27 14.02 1.62
CA MET A 135 12.93 14.02 2.18
C MET A 135 12.41 15.45 2.36
N TYR A 136 11.11 15.57 2.63
CA TYR A 136 10.49 16.85 2.98
C TYR A 136 9.98 16.79 4.41
N SER A 137 10.23 17.85 5.18
CA SER A 137 9.75 17.91 6.54
C SER A 137 8.22 18.00 6.61
N PRO A 138 7.59 17.63 7.75
CA PRO A 138 6.14 17.76 7.92
C PRO A 138 5.61 19.18 7.66
N ARG A 139 6.40 20.20 7.99
CA ARG A 139 6.05 21.61 7.76
C ARG A 139 6.13 21.98 6.28
N GLN A 140 7.15 21.51 5.57
CA GLN A 140 7.30 21.69 4.12
C GLN A 140 6.16 21.00 3.36
N ILE A 141 5.88 19.74 3.68
CA ILE A 141 4.76 18.98 3.10
C ILE A 141 3.43 19.69 3.33
N LYS A 142 3.19 20.17 4.55
CA LYS A 142 1.97 20.91 4.89
C LYS A 142 1.84 22.19 4.05
N ALA A 143 2.88 23.02 4.01
CA ALA A 143 2.85 24.25 3.23
C ALA A 143 2.66 23.98 1.73
N TYR A 144 3.26 22.93 1.19
CA TYR A 144 3.02 22.49 -0.18
C TYR A 144 1.55 22.10 -0.41
N LYS A 145 0.98 21.22 0.43
CA LYS A 145 -0.41 20.77 0.31
C LYS A 145 -1.42 21.92 0.43
N GLU A 146 -1.15 22.91 1.28
CA GLU A 146 -2.03 24.05 1.51
C GLU A 146 -1.87 25.15 0.45
N ARG A 147 -0.64 25.45 0.02
CA ARG A 147 -0.36 26.60 -0.85
C ARG A 147 -0.36 26.25 -2.33
N PHE A 148 0.16 25.09 -2.71
CA PHE A 148 0.30 24.74 -4.13
C PHE A 148 -1.04 24.79 -4.88
N PRO A 149 -2.14 24.15 -4.41
CA PRO A 149 -3.39 24.11 -5.18
C PRO A 149 -3.99 25.49 -5.47
N ILE A 150 -3.75 26.46 -4.58
CA ILE A 150 -4.33 27.79 -4.61
C ILE A 150 -3.36 28.88 -5.08
N CYS A 151 -2.12 28.52 -5.47
CA CYS A 151 -1.11 29.49 -5.88
C CYS A 151 -1.43 30.08 -7.27
N ASP A 152 -1.35 31.41 -7.41
CA ASP A 152 -1.57 32.14 -8.67
C ASP A 152 -0.49 31.86 -9.73
N LYS A 153 0.62 31.22 -9.37
CA LYS A 153 1.72 30.85 -10.28
C LYS A 153 1.67 29.42 -10.78
N VAL A 154 0.67 28.63 -10.39
CA VAL A 154 0.55 27.24 -10.84
C VAL A 154 -0.21 27.20 -12.15
N ILE A 155 0.41 26.56 -13.15
CA ILE A 155 -0.11 26.37 -14.50
C ILE A 155 -0.20 24.85 -14.75
N ILE A 156 -1.26 24.42 -15.41
CA ILE A 156 -1.38 23.06 -15.94
C ILE A 156 -0.82 23.05 -17.36
N TYR A 157 0.11 22.15 -17.62
CA TYR A 157 0.68 21.91 -18.94
C TYR A 157 0.04 20.68 -19.56
N GLU A 158 -0.52 20.83 -20.77
CA GLU A 158 -1.06 19.75 -21.59
C GLU A 158 -0.08 19.42 -22.72
N TYR A 159 0.41 18.18 -22.72
CA TYR A 159 1.37 17.67 -23.71
C TYR A 159 0.65 17.10 -24.94
N ALA A 160 1.39 16.92 -26.04
CA ALA A 160 0.83 16.44 -27.31
C ALA A 160 0.20 15.04 -27.24
N ASP A 161 0.60 14.21 -26.29
CA ASP A 161 0.01 12.88 -26.03
C ASP A 161 -1.29 12.93 -25.19
N GLY A 162 -1.73 14.14 -24.81
CA GLY A 162 -2.90 14.37 -23.97
C GLY A 162 -2.62 14.20 -22.47
N SER A 163 -1.39 13.88 -22.07
CA SER A 163 -1.00 13.89 -20.67
C SER A 163 -0.96 15.32 -20.12
N ARG A 164 -1.18 15.44 -18.81
CA ARG A 164 -1.19 16.72 -18.11
C ARG A 164 -0.41 16.63 -16.82
N GLY A 165 0.29 17.70 -16.49
CA GLY A 165 0.93 17.92 -15.19
C GLY A 165 0.83 19.39 -14.82
N SER A 166 1.00 19.72 -13.55
CA SER A 166 1.03 21.11 -13.12
C SER A 166 2.37 21.46 -12.50
N HIS A 167 2.83 22.69 -12.73
CA HIS A 167 3.95 23.22 -11.98
C HIS A 167 3.87 24.74 -11.84
N CYS A 168 4.64 25.28 -10.90
CA CYS A 168 4.78 26.73 -10.74
C CYS A 168 6.14 27.23 -11.21
N CYS A 169 6.32 28.56 -11.21
CA CYS A 169 7.59 29.21 -11.55
C CYS A 169 8.78 28.84 -10.64
N ASN A 170 8.51 28.28 -9.45
CA ASN A 170 9.52 27.82 -8.51
C ASN A 170 9.76 26.31 -8.59
N PHE A 171 9.35 25.67 -9.69
CA PHE A 171 9.52 24.22 -9.93
C PHE A 171 8.90 23.33 -8.85
N ALA A 172 7.86 23.79 -8.17
CA ALA A 172 6.96 22.87 -7.48
C ALA A 172 6.07 22.20 -8.51
N PHE A 173 5.92 20.88 -8.42
CA PHE A 173 5.11 20.08 -9.32
C PHE A 173 3.85 19.61 -8.60
N GLY A 174 2.80 19.29 -9.35
CA GLY A 174 1.56 18.73 -8.83
C GLY A 174 0.90 17.84 -9.87
N ASP A 175 -0.31 17.39 -9.55
CA ASP A 175 -1.06 16.48 -10.41
C ASP A 175 -1.62 17.17 -11.66
N ARG A 176 -2.33 16.39 -12.48
CA ARG A 176 -2.96 16.83 -13.72
C ARG A 176 -4.09 17.85 -13.55
N GLU A 177 -4.56 18.08 -12.32
CA GLU A 177 -5.66 18.97 -11.97
C GLU A 177 -5.16 20.23 -11.21
N GLY A 178 -3.85 20.40 -11.06
CA GLY A 178 -3.29 21.53 -10.32
C GLY A 178 -3.25 21.34 -8.81
N LYS A 179 -3.42 20.11 -8.31
CA LYS A 179 -3.37 19.79 -6.88
C LYS A 179 -1.99 19.31 -6.47
N ALA A 180 -1.71 19.43 -5.17
CA ALA A 180 -0.51 18.88 -4.58
C ALA A 180 -0.49 17.35 -4.69
N ASP A 181 0.66 16.78 -5.01
CA ASP A 181 0.91 15.35 -5.03
C ASP A 181 1.09 14.76 -3.62
N ARG A 182 1.34 13.44 -3.54
CA ARG A 182 1.48 12.71 -2.28
C ARG A 182 2.85 12.89 -1.60
N ASN A 183 3.88 13.29 -2.33
CA ASN A 183 5.28 13.25 -1.88
C ASN A 183 5.66 14.52 -1.12
N GLY A 184 5.24 15.70 -1.59
CA GLY A 184 5.57 16.98 -0.96
C GLY A 184 6.55 17.84 -1.78
N HIS A 185 6.80 19.06 -1.31
CA HIS A 185 7.77 19.96 -1.93
C HIS A 185 8.26 21.06 -0.97
N SER A 186 9.56 21.35 -0.93
CA SER A 186 10.10 22.39 -0.04
C SER A 186 9.85 23.82 -0.53
N LYS A 187 9.78 24.05 -1.84
CA LYS A 187 9.72 25.43 -2.40
C LYS A 187 8.46 26.21 -2.06
N CYS A 188 7.41 25.56 -1.57
CA CYS A 188 6.18 26.24 -1.13
C CYS A 188 6.29 26.79 0.30
N PHE A 189 7.21 26.25 1.10
CA PHE A 189 7.33 26.54 2.53
C PHE A 189 7.71 27.99 2.81
N ASP A 190 8.81 28.47 2.22
CA ASP A 190 9.30 29.85 2.36
C ASP A 190 9.08 30.70 1.10
N CYS A 191 8.06 30.37 0.30
CA CYS A 191 7.76 31.06 -0.95
C CYS A 191 7.27 32.49 -0.70
N VAL A 192 8.16 33.48 -0.83
CA VAL A 192 7.82 34.91 -0.73
C VAL A 192 6.92 35.40 -1.88
N SER A 193 6.91 34.68 -3.00
CA SER A 193 6.13 35.01 -4.20
C SER A 193 4.71 34.43 -4.15
N PHE A 194 4.35 33.68 -3.11
CA PHE A 194 3.04 33.05 -3.00
C PHE A 194 1.92 34.09 -2.93
N LYS A 195 0.91 33.93 -3.78
CA LYS A 195 -0.34 34.67 -3.74
C LYS A 195 -1.49 33.73 -4.06
N GLU A 196 -2.61 33.92 -3.38
CA GLU A 196 -3.83 33.15 -3.64
C GLU A 196 -4.42 33.52 -5.01
N ARG A 197 -4.80 32.50 -5.77
CA ARG A 197 -5.45 32.63 -7.07
C ARG A 197 -6.91 33.06 -6.87
N THR A 198 -7.33 34.11 -7.56
CA THR A 198 -8.70 34.64 -7.50
C THR A 198 -9.61 34.13 -8.63
N GLY A 199 -9.15 33.18 -9.44
CA GLY A 199 -9.86 32.67 -10.63
C GLY A 199 -9.51 31.23 -10.96
N GLU A 200 -9.90 30.78 -12.15
CA GLU A 200 -9.59 29.43 -12.64
C GLU A 200 -8.09 29.25 -12.88
N ILE A 201 -7.64 28.00 -12.80
CA ILE A 201 -6.24 27.65 -13.07
C ILE A 201 -5.95 27.79 -14.57
N GLU A 202 -4.79 28.35 -14.89
CA GLU A 202 -4.34 28.49 -16.27
C GLU A 202 -3.91 27.13 -16.85
N ILE A 203 -4.27 26.89 -18.12
CA ILE A 203 -3.91 25.68 -18.87
C ILE A 203 -3.14 26.10 -20.12
N GLU A 204 -1.88 25.69 -20.21
CA GLU A 204 -0.99 25.93 -21.35
C GLU A 204 -0.73 24.64 -22.13
N LYS A 205 -0.58 24.74 -23.45
CA LYS A 205 -0.13 23.62 -24.29
C LYS A 205 1.39 23.64 -24.37
N ALA A 206 2.01 22.55 -23.93
CA ALA A 206 3.47 22.36 -23.92
C ALA A 206 4.02 21.94 -25.29
#